data_AF-A0A969A3A2-F1
#
_entry.id   AF-A0A969A3A2-F1
#
_cell.length_a   1.000
_cell.length_b   1.000
_cell.length_c   1.000
_cell.angle_alpha   90.00
_cell.angle_beta   90.00
_cell.angle_gamma   90.00
#
_symmetry.space_group_name_H-M   'P 1'
#
loop_
_entity.id
_entity.type
_entity.pdbx_description
1 polymer ?
#
loop_
_entity_poly.entity_id
_entity_poly.type
_entity_poly.pdbx_seq_one_letter_code
_entity_poly.pdbx_strand_id
1 'polypeptide(L)'
;MKLDSTPITLTGTLTPNQEPKIADAPCHNKASYETLHEASPEECEDNSTRKSQSPLFIFGSTFITIFLAEIGDKTQLSTLLMSAESHSPWVVFLGSGAALITTSFLGVALGSLLAKHLSPKVINKAAGVTLLLISLMLFLDLIIA
;
A
#
# COMPACT_ATOMS: atom_id res chain seq x y z
N MET A 1 -46.19 5.15 -54.66
CA MET A 1 -44.89 5.08 -53.96
C MET A 1 -44.44 3.63 -54.00
N LYS A 2 -43.47 3.33 -54.88
CA LYS A 2 -42.92 1.99 -55.11
C LYS A 2 -41.50 2.00 -54.54
N LEU A 3 -41.25 1.16 -53.55
CA LEU A 3 -39.93 0.97 -52.95
C LEU A 3 -39.13 0.06 -53.87
N ASP A 4 -38.03 0.62 -54.38
CA ASP A 4 -37.04 -0.06 -55.19
C ASP A 4 -36.35 -1.15 -54.36
N SER A 5 -36.23 -2.34 -54.97
CA SER A 5 -35.68 -3.54 -54.36
C SER A 5 -34.27 -3.75 -54.91
N THR A 6 -33.25 -3.71 -54.06
CA THR A 6 -31.95 -4.28 -54.41
C THR A 6 -31.41 -5.17 -53.28
N PRO A 7 -30.89 -6.36 -53.62
CA PRO A 7 -30.63 -7.43 -52.66
C PRO A 7 -29.26 -7.33 -51.99
N ILE A 8 -29.22 -7.85 -50.78
CA ILE A 8 -28.01 -8.11 -49.99
C ILE A 8 -27.09 -9.07 -50.77
N THR A 9 -25.87 -8.62 -51.06
CA THR A 9 -24.76 -9.47 -51.52
C THR A 9 -23.66 -9.40 -50.46
N LEU A 10 -23.56 -10.47 -49.66
CA LEU A 10 -22.41 -10.78 -48.83
C LEU A 10 -21.31 -11.39 -49.71
N THR A 11 -20.04 -11.07 -49.41
CA THR A 11 -18.81 -11.87 -49.58
C THR A 11 -17.68 -11.05 -50.19
N GLY A 12 -16.64 -10.83 -49.39
CA GLY A 12 -15.42 -10.13 -49.80
C GLY A 12 -14.51 -9.83 -48.61
N THR A 13 -14.11 -10.87 -47.91
CA THR A 13 -13.07 -10.88 -46.87
C THR A 13 -11.77 -10.31 -47.42
N LEU A 14 -11.26 -9.20 -46.88
CA LEU A 14 -9.83 -8.89 -46.74
C LEU A 14 -9.64 -7.82 -45.64
N THR A 15 -9.05 -8.23 -44.52
CA THR A 15 -8.17 -7.39 -43.68
C THR A 15 -6.95 -6.96 -44.52
N PRO A 16 -6.11 -5.95 -44.18
CA PRO A 16 -5.83 -5.40 -42.84
C PRO A 16 -5.64 -3.86 -42.75
N ASN A 17 -5.55 -3.32 -41.53
CA ASN A 17 -4.94 -2.02 -41.17
C ASN A 17 -5.61 -0.72 -41.62
N GLN A 18 -6.70 -0.32 -40.97
CA GLN A 18 -6.88 1.10 -40.60
C GLN A 18 -7.77 1.19 -39.36
N GLU A 19 -7.18 1.53 -38.20
CA GLU A 19 -7.91 1.98 -37.02
C GLU A 19 -8.70 3.27 -37.36
N PRO A 20 -10.03 3.29 -37.27
CA PRO A 20 -10.77 4.54 -37.20
C PRO A 20 -10.64 5.10 -35.77
N LYS A 21 -10.12 6.32 -35.67
CA LYS A 21 -10.20 7.19 -34.49
C LYS A 21 -11.63 7.14 -33.91
N ILE A 22 -11.80 6.50 -32.75
CA ILE A 22 -12.97 6.71 -31.90
C ILE A 22 -12.52 7.53 -30.71
N ALA A 23 -12.88 8.81 -30.75
CA ALA A 23 -12.88 9.69 -29.62
C ALA A 23 -13.94 9.22 -28.61
N ASP A 24 -13.56 9.28 -27.33
CA ASP A 24 -14.41 9.49 -26.16
C ASP A 24 -15.59 8.53 -25.95
N ALA A 25 -15.36 7.43 -25.23
CA ALA A 25 -16.41 6.61 -24.62
C ALA A 25 -16.14 6.41 -23.11
N PRO A 26 -17.10 6.74 -22.22
CA PRO A 26 -16.99 6.48 -20.78
C PRO A 26 -17.00 4.98 -20.48
N CYS A 27 -16.03 4.50 -19.70
CA CYS A 27 -15.95 3.09 -19.28
C CYS A 27 -17.10 2.75 -18.33
N HIS A 28 -18.22 2.27 -18.86
CA HIS A 28 -19.36 1.79 -18.07
C HIS A 28 -19.87 0.40 -18.51
N ASN A 29 -18.97 -0.49 -18.95
CA ASN A 29 -19.33 -1.87 -19.28
C ASN A 29 -18.25 -2.90 -18.92
N LYS A 30 -17.93 -3.02 -17.63
CA LYS A 30 -17.15 -4.15 -17.09
C LYS A 30 -18.02 -5.26 -16.50
N ALA A 31 -19.21 -5.48 -17.07
CA ALA A 31 -20.08 -6.58 -16.70
C ALA A 31 -20.02 -7.67 -17.80
N SER A 32 -19.12 -8.65 -17.67
CA SER A 32 -19.31 -10.05 -18.15
C SER A 32 -18.02 -10.89 -18.27
N TYR A 33 -17.04 -10.84 -17.37
CA TYR A 33 -16.07 -11.95 -17.31
C TYR A 33 -15.39 -12.08 -15.94
N GLU A 34 -15.57 -13.26 -15.34
CA GLU A 34 -15.00 -13.80 -14.09
C GLU A 34 -15.68 -13.45 -12.75
N THR A 35 -16.81 -14.12 -12.52
CA THR A 35 -17.28 -14.52 -11.20
C THR A 35 -16.53 -15.79 -10.76
N LEU A 36 -15.58 -15.69 -9.82
CA LEU A 36 -15.30 -16.63 -8.71
C LEU A 36 -13.97 -16.29 -8.02
N HIS A 37 -13.83 -15.09 -7.44
CA HIS A 37 -12.94 -14.89 -6.29
C HIS A 37 -13.35 -13.62 -5.54
N GLU A 38 -14.01 -13.80 -4.41
CA GLU A 38 -14.34 -12.74 -3.46
C GLU A 38 -13.08 -12.29 -2.70
N ALA A 39 -13.08 -11.01 -2.29
CA ALA A 39 -12.19 -10.34 -1.33
C ALA A 39 -10.99 -9.54 -1.89
N SER A 40 -11.26 -8.31 -2.33
CA SER A 40 -10.79 -7.06 -1.69
C SER A 40 -11.29 -5.90 -2.56
N PRO A 41 -11.82 -4.79 -2.01
CA PRO A 41 -12.11 -3.63 -2.83
C PRO A 41 -10.81 -3.16 -3.48
N GLU A 42 -10.66 -3.36 -4.79
CA GLU A 42 -9.74 -2.57 -5.60
C GLU A 42 -10.28 -1.14 -5.53
N GLU A 43 -9.63 -0.30 -4.73
CA GLU A 43 -9.83 1.14 -4.81
C GLU A 43 -9.49 1.56 -6.23
N CYS A 44 -10.51 1.90 -7.01
CA CYS A 44 -10.32 2.71 -8.21
C CYS A 44 -9.75 4.05 -7.74
N GLU A 45 -8.42 4.17 -7.70
CA GLU A 45 -7.76 5.46 -7.54
C GLU A 45 -8.27 6.39 -8.64
N ASP A 46 -9.08 7.37 -8.25
CA ASP A 46 -9.51 8.48 -9.10
C ASP A 46 -8.28 9.31 -9.48
N ASN A 47 -7.70 8.99 -10.63
CA ASN A 47 -6.57 9.69 -11.25
C ASN A 47 -6.99 11.05 -11.88
N SER A 48 -8.13 11.63 -11.53
CA SER A 48 -8.64 12.83 -12.20
C SER A 48 -8.10 14.16 -11.65
N THR A 49 -7.27 14.17 -10.60
CA THR A 49 -6.54 15.40 -10.21
C THR A 49 -5.11 15.13 -9.73
N ARG A 50 -4.20 14.75 -10.64
CA ARG A 50 -2.75 15.06 -10.51
C ARG A 50 -2.57 16.59 -10.54
N LYS A 51 -3.05 17.27 -9.49
CA LYS A 51 -2.67 18.66 -9.21
C LYS A 51 -1.15 18.67 -9.17
N SER A 52 -0.51 19.62 -9.85
CA SER A 52 0.93 19.84 -9.75
C SER A 52 1.28 20.15 -8.30
N GLN A 53 1.41 19.11 -7.47
CA GLN A 53 1.75 19.22 -6.07
C GLN A 53 3.19 19.68 -6.03
N SER A 54 3.41 20.82 -5.39
CA SER A 54 4.76 21.31 -5.16
C SER A 54 5.55 20.24 -4.39
N PRO A 55 6.85 20.06 -4.67
CA PRO A 55 7.67 19.10 -3.94
C PRO A 55 7.65 19.37 -2.44
N LEU A 56 7.46 20.63 -2.04
CA LEU A 56 7.28 21.04 -0.65
C LEU A 56 5.97 20.52 -0.05
N PHE A 57 4.88 20.46 -0.81
CA PHE A 57 3.62 19.88 -0.35
C PHE A 57 3.76 18.38 -0.12
N ILE A 58 4.44 17.66 -1.03
CA ILE A 58 4.69 16.22 -0.91
C ILE A 58 5.57 15.91 0.30
N PHE A 59 6.64 16.71 0.48
CA PHE A 59 7.50 16.61 1.65
C PHE A 59 6.72 16.90 2.93
N GLY A 60 5.94 17.99 2.94
CA GLY A 60 5.13 18.40 4.09
C GLY A 60 4.08 17.36 4.48
N SER A 61 3.33 16.81 3.51
CA SER A 61 2.33 15.78 3.77
C SER A 61 2.97 14.51 4.33
N THR A 62 4.05 14.04 3.70
CA THR A 62 4.76 12.84 4.13
C THR A 62 5.38 13.02 5.51
N PHE A 63 6.03 14.17 5.77
CA PHE A 63 6.60 14.49 7.07
C PHE A 63 5.51 14.52 8.15
N ILE A 64 4.40 15.23 7.93
CA ILE A 64 3.32 15.33 8.91
C ILE A 64 2.70 13.95 9.18
N THR A 65 2.44 13.15 8.15
CA THR A 65 1.90 11.80 8.31
C THR A 65 2.81 10.90 9.14
N ILE A 66 4.12 10.86 8.81
CA ILE A 66 5.09 10.05 9.55
C ILE A 66 5.28 10.60 10.96
N PHE A 67 5.40 11.91 11.11
CA PHE A 67 5.56 12.55 12.42
C PHE A 67 4.37 12.27 13.34
N LEU A 68 3.12 12.38 12.86
CA LEU A 68 1.95 12.02 13.65
C LEU A 68 1.92 10.52 13.99
N ALA A 69 2.37 9.65 13.09
CA ALA A 69 2.46 8.22 13.36
C ALA A 69 3.56 7.89 14.38
N GLU A 70 4.63 8.68 14.44
CA GLU A 70 5.78 8.51 15.33
C GLU A 70 5.67 9.28 16.66
N ILE A 71 4.82 10.31 16.76
CA ILE A 71 4.71 11.10 17.97
C ILE A 71 4.18 10.25 19.12
N GLY A 72 5.01 10.09 20.14
CA GLY A 72 4.69 9.27 21.29
C GLY A 72 4.95 7.79 21.10
N ASP A 73 5.80 7.40 20.14
CA ASP A 73 6.31 6.04 20.15
C ASP A 73 6.95 5.71 21.51
N LYS A 74 6.69 4.50 22.00
CA LYS A 74 7.18 4.03 23.29
C LYS A 74 8.71 4.08 23.35
N THR A 75 9.38 3.90 22.22
CA THR A 75 10.85 3.99 22.13
C THR A 75 11.36 5.41 22.40
N GLN A 76 10.60 6.45 21.99
CA GLN A 76 10.97 7.85 22.25
C GLN A 76 10.85 8.18 23.73
N LEU A 77 9.77 7.75 24.39
CA LEU A 77 9.61 7.95 25.84
C LEU A 77 10.67 7.18 26.65
N SER A 78 10.95 5.92 26.27
CA SER A 78 12.00 5.11 26.90
C SER A 78 13.39 5.74 26.74
N THR A 79 13.72 6.24 25.54
CA THR A 79 15.00 6.92 25.30
C THR A 79 15.09 8.23 26.09
N LEU A 80 14.00 9.00 26.17
CA LEU A 80 13.94 10.24 26.95
C LEU A 80 14.13 9.98 28.45
N LEU A 81 13.44 8.97 29.00
CA LEU A 81 13.61 8.57 30.41
C LEU A 81 15.04 8.10 30.69
N MET A 82 15.61 7.28 29.81
CA MET A 82 16.99 6.80 29.94
C MET A 82 18.00 7.96 29.82
N SER A 83 17.72 8.96 28.99
CA SER A 83 18.53 10.17 28.87
C SER A 83 18.38 11.09 30.09
N ALA A 84 17.22 11.11 30.74
CA ALA A 84 16.97 11.92 31.94
C ALA A 84 17.66 11.36 33.19
N GLU A 85 17.72 10.03 33.31
CA GLU A 85 18.43 9.34 34.41
C GLU A 85 19.96 9.27 34.19
N SER A 86 20.41 9.31 32.93
CA SER A 86 21.84 9.21 32.61
C SER A 86 22.59 10.52 32.86
N HIS A 87 23.71 10.44 33.56
CA HIS A 87 24.66 11.55 33.69
C HIS A 87 25.37 11.90 32.37
N SER A 88 25.19 11.11 31.31
CA SER A 88 25.82 11.31 30.00
C SER A 88 24.82 11.10 28.85
N PRO A 89 24.12 12.17 28.40
CA PRO A 89 23.10 12.08 27.36
C PRO A 89 23.66 11.62 26.01
N TRP A 90 24.93 11.92 25.72
CA TRP A 90 25.61 11.47 24.50
C TRP A 90 25.74 9.94 24.40
N VAL A 91 25.94 9.26 25.54
CA VAL A 91 26.04 7.79 25.56
C VAL A 91 24.68 7.16 25.27
N VAL A 92 23.60 7.74 25.82
CA VAL A 92 22.22 7.29 25.55
C VAL A 92 21.84 7.49 24.09
N PHE A 93 22.21 8.64 23.51
CA PHE A 93 21.98 8.92 22.09
C PHE A 93 22.68 7.90 21.19
N LEU A 94 23.98 7.66 21.41
CA LEU A 94 24.74 6.67 20.63
C LEU A 94 24.22 5.24 20.84
N GLY A 95 23.87 4.89 22.08
CA GLY A 95 23.32 3.57 22.41
C GLY A 95 21.97 3.30 21.75
N SER A 96 21.03 4.24 21.88
CA SER A 96 19.70 4.13 21.25
C SER A 96 19.79 4.14 19.73
N GLY A 97 20.64 5.01 19.15
CA GLY A 97 20.90 5.04 17.71
C GLY A 97 21.51 3.73 17.20
N ALA A 98 22.50 3.17 17.90
CA ALA A 98 23.09 1.89 17.55
C ALA A 98 22.08 0.73 17.68
N ALA A 99 21.22 0.75 18.70
CA ALA A 99 20.16 -0.22 18.88
C ALA A 99 19.13 -0.19 17.75
N LEU A 100 18.72 1.01 17.32
CA LEU A 100 17.82 1.21 16.17
C LEU A 100 18.44 0.66 14.90
N ILE A 101 19.67 1.06 14.57
CA ILE A 101 20.38 0.58 13.37
C ILE A 101 20.50 -0.95 13.38
N THR A 102 20.89 -1.52 14.52
CA THR A 102 21.06 -2.97 14.67
C THR A 102 19.74 -3.71 14.50
N THR A 103 18.66 -3.20 15.11
CA THR A 103 17.33 -3.81 15.03
C THR A 103 16.77 -3.72 13.62
N SER A 104 16.90 -2.57 12.95
CA SER A 104 16.49 -2.42 11.55
C SER A 104 17.29 -3.33 10.63
N PHE A 105 18.61 -3.42 10.81
CA PHE A 105 19.46 -4.32 10.03
C PHE A 105 19.04 -5.78 10.21
N LEU A 106 18.82 -6.22 11.45
CA LEU A 106 18.40 -7.58 11.75
C LEU A 106 17.00 -7.87 11.18
N GLY A 107 16.08 -6.92 11.27
CA GLY A 107 14.74 -7.02 10.69
C GLY A 107 14.78 -7.18 9.17
N VAL A 108 15.60 -6.41 8.47
CA VAL A 108 15.77 -6.51 7.01
C VAL A 108 16.48 -7.83 6.63
N ALA A 109 17.51 -8.23 7.36
CA ALA A 109 18.23 -9.47 7.10
C ALA A 109 17.30 -10.70 7.23
N LEU A 110 16.58 -10.80 8.35
CA LEU A 110 15.59 -11.85 8.59
C LEU A 110 14.44 -11.76 7.60
N GLY A 111 13.88 -10.58 7.37
CA GLY A 111 12.80 -10.35 6.41
C GLY A 111 13.19 -10.79 5.00
N SER A 112 14.42 -10.51 4.56
CA SER A 112 14.95 -10.95 3.26
C SER A 112 15.08 -12.47 3.17
N LEU A 113 15.57 -13.12 4.23
CA LEU A 113 15.66 -14.59 4.29
C LEU A 113 14.27 -15.25 4.24
N LEU A 114 13.30 -14.70 4.95
CA LEU A 114 11.92 -15.17 4.96
C LEU A 114 11.26 -14.95 3.58
N ALA A 115 11.47 -13.79 2.96
CA ALA A 115 10.93 -13.47 1.64
C ALA A 115 11.47 -14.38 0.52
N LYS A 116 12.69 -14.93 0.68
CA LYS A 116 13.26 -15.89 -0.27
C LYS A 116 12.65 -17.29 -0.16
N HIS A 117 12.18 -17.69 1.03
CA HIS A 117 11.68 -19.04 1.29
C HIS A 117 10.15 -19.13 1.33
N LEU A 118 9.45 -18.03 1.59
CA LEU A 118 8.00 -18.00 1.78
C LEU A 118 7.30 -17.24 0.65
N SER A 119 6.15 -17.76 0.22
CA SER A 119 5.29 -17.06 -0.74
C SER A 119 4.74 -15.75 -0.14
N PRO A 120 4.61 -14.66 -0.92
CA PRO A 120 4.09 -13.38 -0.44
C PRO A 120 2.74 -13.47 0.29
N LYS A 121 1.87 -14.39 -0.13
CA LYS A 121 0.56 -14.63 0.50
C LYS A 121 0.68 -15.09 1.96
N VAL A 122 1.69 -15.91 2.25
CA VAL A 122 1.94 -16.43 3.60
C VAL A 122 2.47 -15.32 4.49
N ILE A 123 3.39 -14.50 3.98
CA ILE A 123 3.99 -13.37 4.72
C ILE A 123 2.93 -12.34 5.11
N ASN A 124 2.06 -11.95 4.17
CA ASN A 124 0.99 -10.98 4.44
C ASN A 124 0.00 -11.52 5.48
N LYS A 125 -0.41 -12.79 5.35
CA LYS A 125 -1.31 -13.41 6.34
C LYS A 125 -0.65 -13.52 7.71
N ALA A 126 0.63 -13.90 7.76
CA ALA A 126 1.37 -14.00 9.01
C ALA A 126 1.50 -12.64 9.70
N ALA A 127 1.87 -11.59 8.96
CA ALA A 127 1.97 -10.22 9.50
C ALA A 127 0.64 -9.76 10.12
N GLY A 128 -0.49 -9.96 9.41
CA GLY A 128 -1.81 -9.61 9.93
C GLY A 128 -2.19 -10.41 11.18
N VAL A 129 -1.93 -11.72 11.20
CA VAL A 129 -2.21 -12.58 12.36
C VAL A 129 -1.36 -12.19 13.56
N THR A 130 -0.06 -11.95 13.37
CA THR A 130 0.84 -11.52 14.45
C THR A 130 0.42 -10.15 15.00
N LEU A 131 0.01 -9.22 14.14
CA LEU A 131 -0.49 -7.91 14.58
C LEU A 131 -1.78 -8.06 15.40
N LEU A 132 -2.74 -8.87 14.94
CA LEU A 132 -3.98 -9.14 15.68
C LEU A 132 -3.68 -9.79 17.04
N LEU A 133 -2.79 -10.78 17.09
CA LEU A 133 -2.40 -11.43 18.33
C LEU A 133 -1.77 -10.46 19.32
N ILE A 134 -0.82 -9.63 18.89
CA ILE A 134 -0.19 -8.62 19.76
C ILE A 134 -1.23 -7.62 20.24
N SER A 135 -2.13 -7.17 19.36
CA SER A 135 -3.21 -6.25 19.71
C SER A 135 -4.16 -6.84 20.75
N LEU A 136 -4.57 -8.10 20.58
CA LEU A 136 -5.45 -8.79 21.52
C LEU A 136 -4.76 -9.04 22.86
N MET A 137 -3.48 -9.44 22.83
CA MET A 137 -2.69 -9.64 24.05
C MET A 137 -2.60 -8.34 24.86
N LEU A 138 -2.22 -7.23 24.23
CA LEU A 138 -2.15 -5.92 24.89
C LEU A 138 -3.51 -5.44 25.41
N PHE A 139 -4.60 -5.74 24.70
CA PHE A 139 -5.96 -5.40 25.12
C PHE A 139 -6.39 -6.20 26.36
N LEU A 140 -6.09 -7.50 26.41
CA LEU A 140 -6.37 -8.33 27.57
C LEU A 140 -5.52 -7.92 28.78
N ASP A 141 -4.23 -7.65 28.58
CA ASP A 141 -3.34 -7.14 29.63
C ASP A 141 -3.88 -5.84 30.23
N LEU A 142 -4.41 -4.94 29.39
CA LEU A 142 -5.01 -3.68 29.83
C LEU A 142 -6.32 -3.88 30.61
N ILE A 143 -7.10 -4.92 30.31
CA ILE A 143 -8.39 -5.19 30.97
C ILE A 143 -8.19 -5.88 32.33
N ILE A 144 -7.11 -6.66 32.44
CA ILE A 144 -6.80 -7.44 33.64
C ILE A 144 -6.01 -6.60 34.66
N ALA A 145 -5.26 -5.59 34.20
CA ALA A 145 -4.53 -4.62 35.04
C ALA A 145 -5.46 -3.59 35.68
#